data_AF-A0A957FB36-F1
#
_entry.id   AF-A0A957FB36-F1
#
_cell.length_a   1.000
_cell.length_b   1.000
_cell.length_c   1.000
_cell.angle_alpha   90.00
_cell.angle_beta   90.00
_cell.angle_gamma   90.00
#
_symmetry.space_group_name_H-M   'P 1'
#
loop_
_entity.id
_entity.type
_entity.pdbx_description
1 polymer ?
#
loop_
_entity_poly.entity_id
_entity_poly.type
_entity_poly.pdbx_seq_one_letter_code
_entity_poly.pdbx_strand_id
1 'polypeptide(L)'
;MSDVPMPPKRGWETAVANLPRLLITLALIAFIGYLVVYTIYAVALFQFPFDYDQGEGFELMDTVLFSQGEWPYRDNDHYPFYSSNYPPLFHVIIVPLVWMFGPKYWTGRLVSWLG
;
A
#
# COMPACT_ATOMS: atom_id res chain seq x y z
N MET A 1 42.53 14.90 -41.87
CA MET A 1 41.13 14.44 -41.75
C MET A 1 40.35 15.64 -41.23
N SER A 2 39.62 16.34 -42.09
CA SER A 2 38.90 17.57 -41.73
C SER A 2 37.63 17.21 -40.96
N ASP A 3 37.46 17.83 -39.80
CA ASP A 3 36.27 17.72 -38.95
C ASP A 3 35.09 18.41 -39.67
N VAL A 4 34.16 17.62 -40.21
CA VAL A 4 32.98 18.14 -40.91
C VAL A 4 31.92 18.47 -39.85
N PRO A 5 31.47 19.73 -39.73
CA PRO A 5 30.45 20.08 -38.74
C PRO A 5 29.16 19.35 -39.06
N MET A 6 28.63 18.62 -38.07
CA MET A 6 27.30 18.01 -38.18
C MET A 6 26.24 19.11 -38.35
N PRO A 7 25.27 18.95 -39.26
CA PRO A 7 24.22 19.93 -39.46
C PRO A 7 23.39 20.12 -38.17
N PRO A 8 22.90 21.34 -37.89
CA PRO A 8 22.07 21.59 -36.72
C PRO A 8 20.83 20.69 -36.76
N LYS A 9 20.53 20.04 -35.63
CA LYS A 9 19.36 19.16 -35.51
C LYS A 9 18.09 19.91 -35.91
N ARG A 10 17.26 19.29 -36.75
CA ARG A 10 15.98 19.87 -37.18
C ARG A 10 15.00 19.86 -35.99
N GLY A 11 14.08 20.82 -35.93
CA GLY A 11 13.16 21.01 -34.80
C GLY A 11 12.36 19.75 -34.39
N TRP A 12 12.02 18.88 -35.34
CA TRP A 12 11.32 17.61 -35.08
C TRP A 12 12.20 16.55 -34.39
N GLU A 13 13.51 16.53 -34.66
CA GLU A 13 14.48 15.60 -34.03
C GLU A 13 14.67 15.96 -32.56
N THR A 14 14.73 17.26 -32.25
CA THR A 14 14.73 17.76 -30.88
C THR A 14 13.40 17.51 -30.16
N ALA A 15 12.27 17.60 -30.85
CA ALA A 15 10.96 17.31 -30.26
C ALA A 15 10.84 15.83 -29.88
N VAL A 16 11.22 14.92 -30.80
CA VAL A 16 11.23 13.47 -30.55
C VAL A 16 12.20 13.10 -29.42
N ALA A 17 13.38 13.75 -29.35
CA ALA A 17 14.35 13.50 -28.29
C ALA A 17 13.89 13.96 -26.90
N ASN A 18 13.07 15.02 -26.82
CA ASN A 18 12.60 15.58 -25.55
C ASN A 18 11.25 15.03 -25.09
N LEU A 19 10.45 14.46 -26.01
CA LEU A 19 9.13 13.91 -25.70
C LEU A 19 9.15 12.87 -24.56
N PRO A 20 10.06 11.87 -24.53
CA PRO A 20 10.11 10.93 -23.40
C PRO A 20 10.40 11.61 -22.07
N ARG A 21 11.29 12.61 -22.05
CA ARG A 21 11.61 13.37 -20.82
C ARG A 21 10.40 14.14 -20.32
N LEU A 22 9.66 14.78 -21.23
CA LEU A 22 8.42 15.47 -20.89
C LEU A 22 7.38 14.48 -20.32
N LEU A 23 7.16 13.35 -21.00
CA LEU A 23 6.20 12.34 -20.55
C LEU A 23 6.57 11.75 -19.18
N ILE A 24 7.84 11.41 -18.96
CA ILE A 24 8.32 10.95 -17.65
C ILE A 24 8.11 12.03 -16.58
N THR A 25 8.44 13.28 -16.89
CA THR A 25 8.24 14.40 -15.96
C THR A 25 6.77 14.57 -15.59
N LEU A 26 5.87 14.54 -16.57
CA LEU A 26 4.43 14.63 -16.35
C LEU A 26 3.91 13.44 -15.54
N ALA A 27 4.37 12.22 -15.85
CA ALA A 27 4.03 11.03 -15.09
C ALA A 27 4.50 11.12 -13.63
N LEU A 28 5.72 11.59 -13.39
CA LEU A 28 6.24 11.79 -12.03
C LEU A 28 5.43 12.83 -11.26
N ILE A 29 5.08 13.95 -11.90
CA ILE A 29 4.21 14.96 -11.29
C ILE A 29 2.85 14.35 -10.93
N ALA A 30 2.26 13.56 -11.82
CA ALA A 30 0.98 12.88 -11.57
C ALA A 30 1.08 11.88 -10.41
N PHE A 31 2.14 11.07 -10.35
CA PHE A 31 2.35 10.11 -9.25
C PHE A 31 2.64 10.80 -7.92
N ILE A 32 3.37 11.93 -7.91
CA ILE A 32 3.56 12.74 -6.70
C ILE A 32 2.21 13.30 -6.22
N GLY A 33 1.41 13.86 -7.15
CA GLY A 33 0.06 14.33 -6.83
C GLY A 33 -0.83 13.22 -6.27
N TYR A 34 -0.78 12.04 -6.88
CA TYR A 34 -1.50 10.85 -6.41
C TYR A 34 -1.05 10.44 -5.00
N LEU A 35 0.26 10.41 -4.73
CA LEU A 35 0.82 10.07 -3.42
C LEU A 35 0.37 11.07 -2.34
N VAL A 36 0.29 12.36 -2.67
CA VAL A 36 -0.23 13.39 -1.75
C VAL A 36 -1.69 13.12 -1.41
N VAL A 37 -2.54 12.89 -2.42
CA VAL A 37 -3.96 12.58 -2.21
C VAL A 37 -4.11 11.30 -1.38
N TYR A 38 -3.40 10.24 -1.77
CA TYR A 38 -3.37 8.96 -1.06
C TYR A 38 -3.02 9.13 0.42
N THR A 39 -1.98 9.92 0.72
CA THR A 39 -1.54 10.19 2.10
C THR A 39 -2.58 10.98 2.89
N ILE A 40 -3.26 11.96 2.27
CA ILE A 40 -4.33 12.72 2.93
C ILE A 40 -5.46 11.78 3.38
N TYR A 41 -5.91 10.88 2.49
CA TYR A 41 -6.93 9.89 2.84
C TYR A 41 -6.43 8.90 3.90
N ALA A 42 -5.18 8.43 3.79
CA ALA A 42 -4.60 7.52 4.78
C ALA A 42 -4.54 8.13 6.19
N VAL A 43 -4.15 9.40 6.31
CA VAL A 43 -4.12 10.11 7.61
C VAL A 43 -5.53 10.23 8.19
N ALA A 44 -6.51 10.61 7.38
CA ALA A 44 -7.91 10.70 7.81
C ALA A 44 -8.42 9.31 8.27
N LEU A 45 -8.06 8.26 7.54
CA LEU A 45 -8.41 6.89 7.87
C LEU A 45 -7.72 6.41 9.17
N PHE A 46 -6.45 6.71 9.40
CA PHE A 46 -5.76 6.36 10.65
C PHE A 46 -6.39 7.01 11.89
N GLN A 47 -6.95 8.21 11.74
CA GLN A 47 -7.64 8.92 12.81
C GLN A 47 -9.04 8.37 13.11
N PHE A 48 -9.65 7.67 12.15
CA PHE A 48 -10.99 7.11 12.31
C PHE A 48 -10.94 5.84 13.20
N PRO A 49 -11.60 5.81 14.37
CA PRO A 49 -11.36 4.77 15.38
C PRO A 49 -12.21 3.50 15.21
N PHE A 50 -13.13 3.49 14.24
CA PHE A 50 -14.03 2.36 13.99
C PHE A 50 -13.65 1.62 12.72
N ASP A 51 -14.26 0.46 12.54
CA ASP A 51 -14.17 -0.33 11.32
C ASP A 51 -14.65 0.52 10.14
N TYR A 52 -13.78 0.69 9.14
CA TYR A 52 -14.05 1.51 7.96
C TYR A 52 -14.43 0.66 6.76
N ASP A 53 -13.79 -0.49 6.59
CA ASP A 53 -14.05 -1.44 5.50
C ASP A 53 -14.69 -2.71 6.07
N GLN A 54 -15.63 -3.28 5.33
CA GLN A 54 -16.32 -4.48 5.77
C GLN A 54 -15.34 -5.66 5.78
N GLY A 55 -14.71 -5.90 6.93
CA GLY A 55 -13.69 -6.93 7.08
C GLY A 55 -12.52 -6.54 7.97
N GLU A 56 -12.25 -5.24 8.25
CA GLU A 56 -11.05 -4.90 9.04
C GLU A 56 -11.11 -5.50 10.46
N GLY A 57 -12.30 -5.66 11.03
CA GLY A 57 -12.50 -6.40 12.27
C GLY A 57 -12.06 -7.87 12.19
N PHE A 58 -12.33 -8.55 11.09
CA PHE A 58 -11.88 -9.93 10.85
C PHE A 58 -10.36 -9.99 10.67
N GLU A 59 -9.79 -9.08 9.88
CA GLU A 59 -8.34 -8.97 9.67
C GLU A 59 -7.58 -8.71 10.98
N LEU A 60 -8.14 -7.87 11.84
CA LEU A 60 -7.61 -7.59 13.17
C LEU A 60 -7.73 -8.81 14.08
N MET A 61 -8.85 -9.53 14.02
CA MET A 61 -9.07 -10.74 14.82
C MET A 61 -8.08 -11.84 14.45
N ASP A 62 -7.81 -12.07 13.16
CA ASP A 62 -6.77 -13.00 12.71
C ASP A 62 -5.41 -12.64 13.29
N THR A 63 -5.06 -11.35 13.27
CA THR A 63 -3.82 -10.85 13.86
C THR A 63 -3.79 -11.08 15.37
N VAL A 64 -4.91 -10.88 16.07
CA VAL A 64 -5.01 -11.15 17.52
C VAL A 64 -4.79 -12.63 17.80
N LEU A 65 -5.42 -13.53 17.04
CA LEU A 65 -5.23 -14.97 17.20
C LEU A 65 -3.76 -15.37 16.98
N PHE A 66 -3.14 -14.91 15.89
CA PHE A 66 -1.72 -15.14 15.68
C PHE A 66 -0.85 -14.57 16.81
N SER A 67 -1.18 -13.38 17.33
CA SER A 67 -0.44 -12.75 18.43
C SER A 67 -0.51 -13.55 19.74
N GLN A 68 -1.52 -14.41 19.88
CA GLN A 68 -1.74 -15.32 21.00
C GLN A 68 -1.19 -16.73 20.74
N GLY A 69 -0.60 -16.98 19.56
CA GLY A 69 -0.17 -18.31 19.14
C GLY A 69 -1.33 -19.23 18.73
N GLU A 70 -2.53 -18.67 18.53
CA GLU A 70 -3.69 -19.41 18.07
C GLU A 70 -3.80 -19.42 16.54
N TRP A 71 -4.39 -20.48 16.00
CA TRP A 71 -4.60 -20.63 14.55
C TRP A 71 -5.97 -20.08 14.14
N PRO A 72 -6.07 -19.13 13.18
CA PRO A 72 -7.35 -18.57 12.76
C PRO A 72 -8.10 -19.40 11.73
N TYR A 73 -7.44 -20.36 11.06
CA TYR A 73 -8.06 -21.28 10.11
C TYR A 73 -8.73 -22.44 10.86
N ARG A 74 -9.99 -22.25 11.22
CA ARG A 74 -10.77 -23.21 12.03
C ARG A 74 -11.97 -23.73 11.25
N ASP A 75 -12.73 -24.60 11.90
CA ASP A 75 -14.02 -25.05 11.40
C ASP A 75 -15.12 -24.04 11.77
N ASN A 76 -15.91 -23.63 10.78
CA ASN A 76 -17.03 -22.70 10.95
C ASN A 76 -18.32 -23.37 11.40
N ASP A 77 -18.39 -24.71 11.43
CA ASP A 77 -19.57 -25.45 11.91
C ASP A 77 -19.62 -25.57 13.44
N HIS A 78 -18.54 -25.17 14.12
CA HIS A 78 -18.40 -25.22 15.57
C HIS A 78 -18.23 -23.82 16.15
N TYR A 79 -18.86 -23.54 17.29
CA TYR A 79 -18.67 -22.29 18.02
C TYR A 79 -17.15 -22.07 18.29
N PRO A 80 -16.59 -20.87 18.03
CA PRO A 80 -17.25 -19.57 17.85
C PRO A 80 -17.66 -19.22 16.40
N PHE A 81 -17.74 -20.18 15.48
CA PHE A 81 -18.13 -19.96 14.08
C PHE A 81 -17.23 -18.95 13.36
N TYR A 82 -15.92 -19.10 13.55
CA TYR A 82 -14.91 -18.19 13.03
C TYR A 82 -13.82 -18.97 12.29
N SER A 83 -13.52 -18.56 11.06
CA SER A 83 -12.42 -19.10 10.28
C SER A 83 -11.93 -18.06 9.29
N SER A 84 -10.62 -17.90 9.21
CA SER A 84 -9.98 -17.07 8.20
C SER A 84 -9.97 -17.75 6.84
N ASN A 85 -10.14 -16.95 5.79
CA ASN A 85 -10.00 -17.35 4.38
C ASN A 85 -8.82 -16.65 3.68
N TYR A 86 -8.02 -15.85 4.39
CA TYR A 86 -6.91 -15.07 3.83
C TYR A 86 -5.55 -15.70 4.13
N PRO A 87 -4.52 -15.50 3.27
CA PRO A 87 -3.16 -15.94 3.57
C PRO A 87 -2.59 -15.28 4.84
N PRO A 88 -1.74 -15.99 5.63
CA PRO A 88 -1.40 -15.55 6.98
C PRO A 88 -0.42 -14.37 7.03
N LEU A 89 0.30 -14.11 5.93
CA LEU A 89 1.48 -13.24 5.92
C LEU A 89 1.15 -11.81 6.40
N PHE A 90 0.05 -11.24 5.93
CA PHE A 90 -0.36 -9.88 6.28
C PHE A 90 -0.56 -9.75 7.80
N HIS A 91 -1.36 -10.64 8.39
CA HIS A 91 -1.64 -10.64 9.82
C HIS A 91 -0.37 -10.89 10.65
N VAL A 92 0.48 -11.83 10.25
CA VAL A 92 1.73 -12.15 10.96
C VAL A 92 2.69 -10.96 11.00
N ILE A 93 2.78 -10.17 9.91
CA ILE A 93 3.60 -8.95 9.88
C ILE A 93 3.09 -7.90 10.87
N ILE A 94 1.78 -7.87 11.14
CA ILE A 94 1.15 -6.90 12.06
C ILE A 94 1.30 -7.32 13.54
N VAL A 95 1.53 -8.60 13.84
CA VAL A 95 1.64 -9.13 15.22
C VAL A 95 2.58 -8.30 16.13
N PRO A 96 3.79 -7.90 15.72
CA PRO A 96 4.66 -7.07 16.56
C PRO A 96 4.04 -5.71 16.94
N LEU A 97 3.23 -5.13 16.05
CA LEU A 97 2.51 -3.88 16.34
C LEU A 97 1.37 -4.12 17.34
N VAL A 98 0.66 -5.24 17.23
CA VAL A 98 -0.37 -5.61 18.22
C VAL A 98 0.25 -5.85 19.60
N TRP A 99 1.42 -6.47 19.69
CA TRP A 99 2.12 -6.61 20.97
C TRP A 99 2.54 -5.25 21.56
N MET A 100 2.94 -4.29 20.72
CA MET A 100 3.43 -2.99 21.18
C MET A 100 2.30 -2.01 21.52
N PHE A 101 1.19 -2.05 20.80
CA PHE A 101 0.14 -1.01 20.85
C PHE A 101 -1.27 -1.55 21.13
N GLY A 102 -1.42 -2.87 21.25
CA GLY A 102 -2.69 -3.55 21.37
C GLY A 102 -3.43 -3.71 20.02
N PRO A 103 -4.61 -4.37 20.03
CA PRO A 103 -5.40 -4.60 18.83
C PRO A 103 -6.10 -3.31 18.37
N LYS A 104 -5.43 -2.53 17.53
CA LYS A 104 -5.94 -1.25 17.02
C LYS A 104 -6.05 -1.33 15.49
N TYR A 105 -7.12 -0.80 14.92
CA TYR A 105 -7.29 -0.76 13.46
C TYR A 105 -6.13 -0.10 12.71
N TRP A 106 -5.48 0.92 13.32
CA TRP A 106 -4.37 1.61 12.68
C TRP A 106 -3.17 0.70 12.41
N THR A 107 -2.96 -0.39 13.17
CA THR A 107 -1.78 -1.26 12.95
C THR A 107 -1.87 -1.99 11.61
N GLY A 108 -3.05 -2.49 11.25
CA GLY A 108 -3.29 -3.08 9.93
C GLY A 108 -3.24 -2.03 8.82
N ARG A 109 -3.90 -0.89 9.04
CA ARG A 109 -3.91 0.21 8.06
C ARG A 109 -2.52 0.78 7.78
N LEU A 110 -1.62 0.83 8.77
CA LEU A 110 -0.23 1.25 8.58
C LEU A 110 0.50 0.29 7.64
N VAL A 111 0.34 -1.02 7.82
CA VAL A 111 0.97 -2.01 6.95
C VAL A 111 0.41 -1.90 5.53
N SER A 112 -0.91 -1.81 5.37
CA SER A 112 -1.56 -1.59 4.07
C SER A 112 -1.13 -0.28 3.38
N TRP A 113 -0.78 0.75 4.15
CA TRP A 113 -0.27 2.01 3.60
C TRP A 113 1.19 1.90 3.11
N LEU A 114 1.98 1.02 3.71
CA LEU A 114 3.38 0.80 3.37
C LEU A 114 3.57 -0.14 2.16
N GLY A 115 2.65 -1.08 1.90
CA GLY A 115 2.73 -2.00 0.77
C GLY A 115 1.68 -3.09 0.75
#